data_AF-A0A3N5KD49-F1
#
_entry.id   AF-A0A3N5KD49-F1
#
_cell.length_a   1.000
_cell.length_b   1.000
_cell.length_c   1.000
_cell.angle_alpha   90.00
_cell.angle_beta   90.00
_cell.angle_gamma   90.00
#
_symmetry.space_group_name_H-M   'P 1'
#
loop_
_entity.id
_entity.type
_entity.pdbx_description
1 polymer ?
#
loop_
_entity_poly.entity_id
_entity_poly.type
_entity_poly.pdbx_seq_one_letter_code
_entity_poly.pdbx_strand_id
1 'polypeptide(L)'
;MQFLEWNDTYNIGVKEIDNQHRGLFDIISKLFTSRMVEPDGKYFFLTLNKFAEYAQVHFSTEERYMQEAQYPKFEEHQREHNLFIAQVLQYVREVQNKKPDIENKTLVFLKEWYLAHILGTDRDLEIFFKTKGFK
;
A
#
# COMPACT_ATOMS: atom_id res chain seq x y z
N MET A 1 -6.41 1.72 19.63
CA MET A 1 -5.55 2.64 18.85
C MET A 1 -5.22 1.96 17.54
N GLN A 2 -5.44 2.62 16.41
CA GLN A 2 -4.97 2.14 15.11
C GLN A 2 -3.47 2.47 14.98
N PHE A 3 -2.70 1.57 14.40
CA PHE A 3 -1.27 1.79 14.14
C PHE A 3 -1.03 2.82 13.02
N LEU A 4 -2.02 2.91 12.13
CA LEU A 4 -2.09 3.82 11.01
C LEU A 4 -3.55 4.28 10.88
N GLU A 5 -3.79 5.57 11.07
CA GLU A 5 -5.13 6.15 11.02
C GLU A 5 -5.41 6.79 9.66
N TRP A 6 -6.59 6.49 9.10
CA TRP A 6 -7.03 7.11 7.87
C TRP A 6 -7.33 8.60 8.08
N ASN A 7 -6.95 9.42 7.09
CA ASN A 7 -7.33 10.82 6.99
C ASN A 7 -7.83 11.11 5.56
N ASP A 8 -8.90 11.88 5.43
CA ASP A 8 -9.45 12.27 4.13
C ASP A 8 -8.50 13.12 3.27
N THR A 9 -7.40 13.64 3.84
CA THR A 9 -6.30 14.25 3.09
C THR A 9 -5.56 13.27 2.17
N TYR A 10 -5.75 11.96 2.36
CA TYR A 10 -5.18 10.89 1.53
C TYR A 10 -6.04 10.52 0.32
N ASN A 11 -7.23 11.15 0.18
CA ASN A 11 -8.06 10.92 -1.00
C ASN A 11 -7.43 11.64 -2.21
N ILE A 12 -7.32 10.93 -3.33
CA ILE A 12 -6.90 11.50 -4.61
C ILE A 12 -8.11 11.94 -5.45
N GLY A 13 -9.33 11.66 -4.98
CA GLY A 13 -10.57 12.10 -5.58
C GLY A 13 -11.16 11.16 -6.63
N VAL A 14 -10.55 9.98 -6.81
CA VAL A 14 -11.11 8.87 -7.59
C VAL A 14 -11.66 7.85 -6.63
N LYS A 15 -12.99 7.70 -6.57
CA LYS A 15 -13.66 6.91 -5.53
C LYS A 15 -13.15 5.46 -5.42
N GLU A 16 -12.83 4.83 -6.54
CA GLU A 16 -12.29 3.46 -6.56
C GLU A 16 -10.94 3.40 -5.84
N ILE A 17 -10.01 4.30 -6.17
CA ILE A 17 -8.67 4.36 -5.58
C ILE A 17 -8.74 4.76 -4.11
N ASP A 18 -9.57 5.74 -3.75
CA ASP A 18 -9.74 6.18 -2.36
C ASP A 18 -10.24 5.04 -1.44
N ASN A 19 -11.11 4.17 -1.95
CA ASN A 19 -11.56 2.99 -1.21
C ASN A 19 -10.46 1.94 -1.08
N GLN A 20 -9.62 1.78 -2.12
CA GLN A 20 -8.46 0.89 -2.07
C GLN A 20 -7.42 1.38 -1.06
N HIS A 21 -7.13 2.68 -1.01
CA HIS A 21 -6.25 3.26 0.01
C HIS A 21 -6.74 2.93 1.43
N ARG A 22 -8.03 3.14 1.72
CA ARG A 22 -8.63 2.78 3.03
C ARG A 22 -8.46 1.29 3.33
N GLY A 23 -8.70 0.43 2.33
CA GLY A 23 -8.51 -1.02 2.45
C GLY A 23 -7.07 -1.39 2.82
N LEU A 24 -6.07 -0.74 2.22
CA LEU A 24 -4.65 -0.97 2.53
C LEU A 24 -4.29 -0.49 3.94
N PHE A 25 -4.77 0.68 4.37
CA PHE A 25 -4.61 1.17 5.76
C PHE A 25 -5.18 0.18 6.77
N ASP A 26 -6.37 -0.37 6.51
CA ASP A 26 -7.01 -1.35 7.38
C ASP A 26 -6.21 -2.65 7.47
N ILE A 27 -5.64 -3.12 6.35
CA ILE A 27 -4.80 -4.33 6.34
C ILE A 27 -3.49 -4.08 7.10
N ILE A 28 -2.84 -2.92 6.95
CA ILE A 28 -1.64 -2.56 7.72
C ILE A 28 -1.95 -2.52 9.22
N SER A 29 -3.09 -1.95 9.61
CA SER A 29 -3.53 -1.96 11.01
C SER A 29 -3.79 -3.39 11.53
N LYS A 30 -4.33 -4.30 10.71
CA LYS A 30 -4.50 -5.72 11.07
C LYS A 30 -3.17 -6.46 11.20
N LEU A 31 -2.17 -6.14 10.37
CA LEU A 31 -0.82 -6.67 10.54
C LEU A 31 -0.23 -6.27 11.89
N PHE A 32 -0.44 -5.02 12.31
CA PHE A 32 0.04 -4.57 13.62
C PHE A 32 -0.62 -5.33 14.77
N THR A 33 -1.95 -5.47 14.74
CA THR A 33 -2.67 -6.15 15.82
C THR A 33 -2.46 -7.67 15.83
N SER A 34 -2.16 -8.30 14.69
CA SER A 34 -1.91 -9.74 14.61
C SER A 34 -0.82 -10.22 15.57
N ARG A 35 0.19 -9.38 15.80
CA ARG A 35 1.35 -9.67 16.66
C ARG A 35 1.00 -9.68 18.15
N MET A 36 -0.12 -9.06 18.51
CA MET A 36 -0.64 -9.06 19.88
C MET A 36 -1.53 -10.26 20.17
N VAL A 37 -2.05 -10.91 19.14
CA VAL A 37 -3.11 -11.93 19.24
C VAL A 37 -2.57 -13.34 19.05
N GLU A 38 -1.53 -13.52 18.23
CA GLU A 38 -1.00 -14.84 17.90
C GLU A 38 0.55 -14.85 17.89
N PRO A 39 1.21 -15.60 18.78
CA PRO A 39 2.67 -15.61 18.88
C PRO A 39 3.38 -16.49 17.82
N ASP A 40 2.65 -17.30 17.04
CA ASP A 40 3.26 -18.22 16.07
C ASP A 40 3.51 -17.60 14.67
N GLY A 41 3.04 -16.36 14.45
CA GLY A 41 3.23 -15.58 13.23
C GLY A 41 2.35 -15.99 12.04
N LYS A 42 1.46 -16.97 12.19
CA LYS A 42 0.66 -17.51 11.07
C LYS A 42 -0.34 -16.49 10.53
N TYR A 43 -1.05 -15.79 11.39
CA TYR A 43 -2.01 -14.76 11.05
C TYR A 43 -1.33 -13.54 10.44
N PHE A 44 -0.13 -13.17 10.94
CA PHE A 44 0.70 -12.14 10.31
C PHE A 44 1.06 -12.53 8.88
N PHE A 45 1.55 -13.75 8.65
CA PHE A 45 1.88 -14.26 7.32
C PHE A 45 0.68 -14.22 6.37
N LEU A 46 -0.48 -14.75 6.77
CA LEU A 46 -1.68 -14.77 5.93
C LEU A 46 -2.16 -13.34 5.61
N THR A 47 -2.10 -12.44 6.59
CA THR A 47 -2.50 -11.04 6.40
C THR A 47 -1.52 -10.31 5.47
N LEU A 48 -0.22 -10.62 5.52
CA LEU A 48 0.78 -10.01 4.66
C LEU A 48 0.65 -10.49 3.20
N ASN A 49 0.32 -11.77 2.99
CA ASN A 49 -0.02 -12.26 1.65
C ASN A 49 -1.25 -11.51 1.09
N LYS A 50 -2.30 -11.37 1.89
CA LYS A 50 -3.49 -10.60 1.51
C LYS A 50 -3.16 -9.13 1.20
N PHE A 51 -2.27 -8.52 1.97
CA PHE A 51 -1.76 -7.18 1.68
C PHE A 51 -1.08 -7.12 0.30
N ALA A 52 -0.19 -8.07 0.01
CA ALA A 52 0.53 -8.11 -1.26
C ALA A 52 -0.40 -8.27 -2.47
N GLU A 53 -1.43 -9.12 -2.36
CA GLU A 53 -2.45 -9.29 -3.40
C GLU A 53 -3.26 -8.00 -3.60
N TYR A 54 -3.73 -7.40 -2.51
CA TYR A 54 -4.54 -6.20 -2.57
C TYR A 54 -3.76 -4.99 -3.09
N ALA A 55 -2.48 -4.86 -2.73
CA ALA A 55 -1.60 -3.81 -3.24
C ALA A 55 -1.36 -3.94 -4.75
N GLN A 56 -1.19 -5.16 -5.28
CA GLN A 56 -1.06 -5.38 -6.73
C GLN A 56 -2.32 -4.95 -7.48
N VAL A 57 -3.51 -5.29 -6.97
CA VAL A 57 -4.78 -4.86 -7.56
C VAL A 57 -4.91 -3.34 -7.52
N HIS A 58 -4.56 -2.72 -6.40
CA HIS A 58 -4.60 -1.28 -6.23
C HIS A 58 -3.69 -0.56 -7.24
N PHE A 59 -2.41 -0.93 -7.31
CA PHE A 59 -1.46 -0.32 -8.26
C PHE A 59 -1.87 -0.56 -9.71
N SER A 60 -2.37 -1.74 -10.05
CA SER A 60 -2.90 -2.00 -11.41
C SER A 60 -4.09 -1.10 -11.74
N THR A 61 -4.93 -0.81 -10.75
CA THR A 61 -6.09 0.09 -10.90
C THR A 61 -5.61 1.52 -11.16
N GLU A 62 -4.69 2.01 -10.33
CA GLU A 62 -4.12 3.35 -10.46
C GLU A 62 -3.36 3.53 -11.77
N GLU A 63 -2.54 2.56 -12.16
CA GLU A 63 -1.81 2.55 -13.42
C GLU A 63 -2.74 2.62 -14.63
N ARG A 64 -3.87 1.90 -14.59
CA ARG A 64 -4.91 2.02 -15.62
C ARG A 64 -5.45 3.44 -15.71
N TYR A 65 -5.81 4.06 -14.58
CA TYR A 65 -6.28 5.46 -14.55
C TYR A 65 -5.21 6.44 -15.03
N MET A 66 -3.95 6.23 -14.65
CA MET A 66 -2.81 7.04 -15.12
C MET A 66 -2.68 6.97 -16.64
N GLN A 67 -2.78 5.77 -17.23
CA GLN A 67 -2.71 5.59 -18.68
C GLN A 67 -3.89 6.26 -19.41
N GLU A 68 -5.12 6.06 -18.92
CA GLU A 68 -6.32 6.70 -19.46
C GLU A 68 -6.23 8.24 -19.41
N ALA A 69 -5.65 8.78 -18.35
CA ALA A 69 -5.46 10.22 -18.17
C ALA A 69 -4.21 10.78 -18.89
N GLN A 70 -3.38 9.91 -19.49
CA GLN A 70 -2.08 10.24 -20.08
C GLN A 70 -1.15 10.96 -19.08
N TYR A 71 -1.03 10.39 -17.87
CA TYR A 71 -0.22 10.96 -16.80
C TYR A 71 1.28 10.98 -17.18
N PRO A 72 1.93 12.16 -17.20
CA PRO A 72 3.30 12.29 -17.72
C PRO A 72 4.37 11.59 -16.88
N LYS A 73 4.12 11.31 -15.60
CA LYS A 73 5.08 10.60 -14.71
C LYS A 73 4.77 9.12 -14.53
N PHE A 74 3.95 8.53 -15.42
CA PHE A 74 3.51 7.13 -15.33
C PHE A 74 4.67 6.14 -15.10
N GLU A 75 5.74 6.23 -15.88
CA GLU A 75 6.86 5.28 -15.78
C GLU A 75 7.60 5.35 -14.43
N GLU A 76 7.74 6.56 -13.87
CA GLU A 76 8.36 6.78 -12.57
C GLU A 76 7.49 6.20 -11.45
N HIS A 77 6.18 6.50 -11.48
CA HIS A 77 5.20 6.01 -10.51
C HIS A 77 5.09 4.48 -10.54
N GLN A 78 4.95 3.88 -11.72
CA GLN A 78 4.91 2.42 -11.89
C GLN A 78 6.20 1.75 -11.40
N ARG A 79 7.36 2.41 -11.53
CA ARG A 79 8.62 1.87 -11.00
C ARG A 79 8.59 1.79 -9.47
N GLU A 80 8.03 2.79 -8.79
CA GLU A 80 7.86 2.76 -7.33
C GLU A 80 6.97 1.58 -6.90
N HIS A 81 5.83 1.37 -7.58
CA HIS A 81 4.94 0.24 -7.34
C HIS A 81 5.66 -1.10 -7.47
N ASN A 82 6.39 -1.30 -8.57
CA ASN A 82 7.11 -2.54 -8.84
C ASN A 82 8.17 -2.83 -7.77
N LEU A 83 8.92 -1.81 -7.35
CA LEU A 83 9.91 -1.95 -6.28
C LEU A 83 9.25 -2.29 -4.94
N PHE A 84 8.13 -1.65 -4.63
CA PHE A 84 7.38 -1.94 -3.40
C PHE A 84 6.87 -3.38 -3.38
N ILE A 85 6.21 -3.84 -4.44
CA ILE A 85 5.70 -5.21 -4.52
C ILE A 85 6.83 -6.23 -4.41
N ALA A 86 7.96 -6.00 -5.09
CA ALA A 86 9.12 -6.88 -4.98
C ALA A 86 9.62 -6.99 -3.52
N GLN A 87 9.68 -5.87 -2.80
CA GLN A 87 10.10 -5.83 -1.40
C GLN A 87 9.10 -6.53 -0.48
N VAL A 88 7.79 -6.33 -0.69
CA VAL A 88 6.74 -6.99 0.09
C VAL A 88 6.78 -8.51 -0.12
N LEU A 89 6.93 -8.98 -1.36
CA LEU A 89 7.06 -10.40 -1.67
C LEU A 89 8.33 -11.02 -1.06
N GLN A 90 9.42 -10.25 -0.95
CA GLN A 90 10.59 -10.67 -0.19
C GLN A 90 10.22 -10.86 1.29
N TYR A 91 9.55 -9.89 1.91
CA TYR A 91 9.14 -10.01 3.32
C TYR A 91 8.17 -11.15 3.57
N VAL A 92 7.24 -11.44 2.65
CA VAL A 92 6.39 -12.64 2.72
C VAL A 92 7.24 -13.91 2.86
N ARG A 93 8.28 -14.07 2.02
CA ARG A 93 9.20 -15.22 2.10
C ARG A 93 9.99 -15.23 3.40
N GLU A 94 10.43 -14.07 3.90
CA GLU A 94 11.21 -13.97 5.12
C GLU A 94 10.38 -14.28 6.39
N VAL A 95 9.12 -13.85 6.42
CA VAL A 95 8.13 -14.21 7.44
C VAL A 95 7.87 -15.73 7.41
N GLN A 96 7.66 -16.30 6.23
CA GLN A 96 7.46 -17.76 6.09
C GLN A 96 8.63 -18.57 6.65
N ASN A 97 9.86 -18.08 6.44
CA ASN A 97 11.09 -18.69 6.95
C ASN A 97 11.40 -18.32 8.41
N LYS A 98 10.48 -17.63 9.11
CA LYS A 98 10.61 -17.21 10.52
C LYS A 98 11.93 -16.48 10.80
N LYS A 99 12.36 -15.61 9.88
CA LYS A 99 13.55 -14.77 10.12
C LYS A 99 13.34 -13.92 11.38
N PRO A 100 14.35 -13.78 12.26
CA PRO A 100 14.23 -12.92 13.43
C PRO A 100 13.83 -11.48 13.06
N ASP A 101 12.95 -10.87 13.85
CA ASP A 101 12.52 -9.46 13.76
C ASP A 101 11.83 -9.03 12.45
N ILE A 102 11.59 -9.96 11.51
CA ILE A 102 11.06 -9.63 10.18
C ILE A 102 9.71 -8.94 10.19
N GLU A 103 8.83 -9.30 11.13
CA GLU A 103 7.50 -8.70 11.23
C GLU A 103 7.56 -7.21 11.64
N ASN A 104 8.50 -6.83 12.52
CA ASN A 104 8.73 -5.43 12.90
C ASN A 104 9.23 -4.65 11.69
N LYS A 105 10.26 -5.18 11.04
CA LYS A 105 10.84 -4.58 9.83
C LYS A 105 9.80 -4.39 8.74
N THR A 106 8.93 -5.38 8.55
CA THR A 106 7.82 -5.32 7.60
C THR A 106 6.86 -4.19 7.93
N LEU A 107 6.40 -4.09 9.19
CA LEU A 107 5.45 -3.05 9.60
C LEU A 107 6.01 -1.63 9.47
N VAL A 108 7.26 -1.43 9.87
CA VAL A 108 7.94 -0.14 9.72
C VAL A 108 8.02 0.24 8.25
N PHE A 109 8.51 -0.67 7.40
CA PHE A 109 8.61 -0.44 5.96
C PHE A 109 7.25 -0.12 5.33
N LEU A 110 6.22 -0.93 5.60
CA LEU A 110 4.88 -0.73 5.04
C LEU A 110 4.32 0.64 5.44
N LYS A 111 4.45 1.02 6.71
CA LYS A 111 3.98 2.32 7.20
C LYS A 111 4.73 3.48 6.55
N GLU A 112 6.05 3.44 6.57
CA GLU A 112 6.89 4.54 6.08
C GLU A 112 6.72 4.73 4.57
N TRP A 113 6.82 3.63 3.80
CA TRP A 113 6.67 3.70 2.36
C TRP A 113 5.27 4.16 1.95
N TYR A 114 4.22 3.58 2.55
CA TYR A 114 2.85 3.86 2.12
C TYR A 114 2.43 5.30 2.44
N LEU A 115 2.85 5.83 3.60
CA LEU A 115 2.64 7.25 3.91
C LEU A 115 3.42 8.18 2.98
N ALA A 116 4.68 7.86 2.70
CA ALA A 116 5.50 8.67 1.79
C ALA A 116 4.92 8.69 0.36
N HIS A 117 4.45 7.55 -0.12
CA HIS A 117 3.86 7.40 -1.45
C HIS A 117 2.56 8.21 -1.58
N ILE A 118 1.60 8.01 -0.67
CA ILE A 118 0.31 8.72 -0.74
C ILE A 118 0.45 10.23 -0.55
N LEU A 119 1.36 10.68 0.34
CA LEU A 119 1.56 12.10 0.60
C LEU A 119 2.48 12.79 -0.42
N GLY A 120 3.18 12.01 -1.26
CA GLY A 120 4.12 12.50 -2.26
C GLY A 120 3.68 12.16 -3.67
N THR A 121 3.91 10.92 -4.09
CA THR A 121 3.66 10.43 -5.45
C THR A 121 2.17 10.51 -5.82
N ASP A 122 1.27 9.99 -4.99
CA ASP A 122 -0.17 10.00 -5.30
C ASP A 122 -0.77 11.40 -5.13
N ARG A 123 -0.11 12.26 -4.36
CA ARG A 123 -0.48 13.66 -4.23
C ARG A 123 -0.24 14.43 -5.53
N ASP A 124 0.85 14.15 -6.22
CA ASP A 124 1.09 14.68 -7.57
C ASP A 124 0.05 14.16 -8.57
N LEU A 125 -0.35 12.89 -8.43
CA LEU A 125 -1.39 12.30 -9.25
C LEU A 125 -2.77 12.93 -9.01
N GLU A 126 -3.17 13.15 -7.75
CA GLU A 126 -4.40 13.85 -7.39
C GLU A 126 -4.49 15.21 -8.09
N ILE A 127 -3.41 16.01 -8.02
CA ILE A 127 -3.36 17.33 -8.63
C ILE A 127 -3.61 17.20 -10.14
N PHE A 128 -2.96 16.24 -10.80
CA PHE A 128 -3.14 15.99 -12.22
C PHE A 128 -4.57 15.54 -12.57
N PHE A 129 -5.12 14.55 -11.86
CA PHE A 129 -6.49 14.07 -12.06
C PHE A 129 -7.54 15.17 -11.94
N LYS A 130 -7.35 16.09 -10.97
CA LYS A 130 -8.21 17.28 -10.84
C LYS A 130 -8.18 18.18 -12.07
N THR A 131 -7.02 18.37 -12.71
CA THR A 131 -6.94 19.16 -13.96
C THR A 131 -7.61 18.50 -15.15
N LYS A 132 -7.74 17.17 -15.13
CA LYS A 132 -8.36 16.36 -16.20
C LYS A 132 -9.84 16.04 -15.95
N GLY A 133 -10.36 16.35 -14.77
CA GLY A 133 -11.76 16.12 -14.40
C GLY A 133 -12.10 14.67 -14.03
N PHE A 134 -11.11 13.85 -13.67
CA PHE A 134 -11.32 12.49 -13.16
C PHE A 134 -12.00 12.54 -11.77
N LYS A 135 -12.88 11.57 -11.49
CA LYS A 135 -13.66 11.42 -10.25
C LYS A 135 -13.92 9.95 -9.93
#